data_AF-A0A0W0XVZ1-F1
#
_entry.id   AF-A0A0W0XVZ1-F1
#
_cell.length_a   1.000
_cell.length_b   1.000
_cell.length_c   1.000
_cell.angle_alpha   90.00
_cell.angle_beta   90.00
_cell.angle_gamma   90.00
#
_symmetry.space_group_name_H-M   'P 1'
#
loop_
_entity.id
_entity.type
_entity.pdbx_description
1 polymer ?
#
loop_
_entity_poly.entity_id
_entity_poly.type
_entity_poly.pdbx_seq_one_letter_code
_entity_poly.pdbx_strand_id
1 'polypeptide(L)'
;MEIPNYESLQKATRELIGSFNDLAKRYKPGSYQALLQVVKGLKETYEQNVEKKQQKKSRGLFSFTYFTNPAIYFTNTVPDQLRLEQIACITQLATTLPETLEEKKTANYFGILLGSIIYRYLRLEMAYQGFSAVGSDSENCALKKTLAEVLKLNTDNALDALTVFECCSAYQTFLKQDKIADTFAYIKSDKEFFSKLSHVIAECQTDSEMILRRIEYLHVIQNVDEVLTRLDGPTRLLFPPLIKELKAAMAEKQELSAAEIQEFWKKYAVKLKPQEAVLLEKIMVSTIKKEELDSKDSSISPLECRLGDRLNTYKKYVLFGAYVTTLQKVNELSVAELNPLAKKMNTALTETISKALKIDASNRLEKQDLRWGFDYMEHFLKTPGIEEQITAKAWGRADILKGYVVTSHKALDEVDEVDEGMVLKV
;
A
#
# COMPACT_ATOMS: atom_id res chain seq x y z
N MET A 1 -15.16 17.48 -16.60
CA MET A 1 -14.15 17.66 -15.53
C MET A 1 -12.81 17.33 -16.13
N GLU A 2 -11.79 18.17 -16.01
CA GLU A 2 -10.49 17.89 -16.63
C GLU A 2 -9.67 16.88 -15.80
N ILE A 3 -9.21 15.79 -16.43
CA ILE A 3 -8.33 14.81 -15.78
C ILE A 3 -7.07 15.52 -15.22
N PRO A 4 -6.64 15.20 -13.98
CA PRO A 4 -5.41 15.75 -13.42
C PRO A 4 -4.19 15.54 -14.34
N ASN A 5 -3.30 16.53 -14.40
CA ASN A 5 -2.05 16.39 -15.15
C ASN A 5 -1.15 15.28 -14.58
N TYR A 6 -0.15 14.84 -15.36
CA TYR A 6 0.72 13.73 -14.97
C TYR A 6 1.43 13.97 -13.62
N GLU A 7 1.92 15.18 -13.36
CA GLU A 7 2.59 15.51 -12.09
C GLU A 7 1.65 15.37 -10.88
N SER A 8 0.39 15.79 -11.02
CA SER A 8 -0.63 15.63 -9.98
C SER A 8 -0.95 14.16 -9.73
N LEU A 9 -1.13 13.36 -10.79
CA LEU A 9 -1.38 11.92 -10.69
C LEU A 9 -0.19 11.19 -10.06
N GLN A 10 1.04 11.53 -10.47
CA GLN A 10 2.25 10.97 -9.90
C GLN A 10 2.39 11.31 -8.42
N LYS A 11 2.13 12.56 -8.02
CA LYS A 11 2.13 12.92 -6.60
C LYS A 11 1.12 12.10 -5.81
N ALA A 12 -0.11 11.99 -6.31
CA ALA A 12 -1.14 11.16 -5.69
C ALA A 12 -0.71 9.68 -5.63
N THR A 13 -0.06 9.16 -6.67
CA THR A 13 0.44 7.78 -6.77
C THR A 13 1.41 7.43 -5.64
N ARG A 14 2.32 8.35 -5.31
CA ARG A 14 3.26 8.19 -4.20
C ARG A 14 2.60 8.12 -2.83
N GLU A 15 1.40 8.70 -2.69
CA GLU A 15 0.65 8.78 -1.43
C GLU A 15 -0.48 7.73 -1.32
N LEU A 16 -0.67 6.88 -2.35
CA LEU A 16 -1.83 5.97 -2.43
C LEU A 16 -1.95 5.01 -1.25
N ILE A 17 -0.88 4.28 -0.93
CA ILE A 17 -0.92 3.29 0.16
C ILE A 17 -1.15 3.99 1.51
N GLY A 18 -0.53 5.16 1.72
CA GLY A 18 -0.77 5.96 2.91
C GLY A 18 -2.23 6.39 3.02
N SER A 19 -2.80 6.94 1.94
CA SER A 19 -4.20 7.36 1.87
C SER A 19 -5.18 6.21 2.08
N PHE A 20 -4.90 5.05 1.48
CA PHE A 20 -5.68 3.84 1.68
C PHE A 20 -5.62 3.36 3.12
N ASN A 21 -4.42 3.27 3.71
CA ASN A 21 -4.26 2.84 5.10
C ASN A 21 -5.02 3.76 6.06
N ASP A 22 -5.03 5.07 5.79
CA ASP A 22 -5.77 6.06 6.57
C ASP A 22 -7.28 5.86 6.48
N LEU A 23 -7.84 5.75 5.27
CA LEU A 23 -9.28 5.53 5.06
C LEU A 23 -9.74 4.16 5.57
N ALA A 24 -8.90 3.14 5.39
CA ALA A 24 -9.11 1.79 5.93
C ALA A 24 -8.97 1.74 7.46
N LYS A 25 -8.52 2.83 8.11
CA LYS A 25 -8.20 2.90 9.54
C LYS A 25 -7.28 1.76 9.98
N ARG A 26 -6.22 1.51 9.20
CA ARG A 26 -5.20 0.51 9.55
C ARG A 26 -4.34 0.99 10.70
N TYR A 27 -3.72 0.05 11.39
CA TYR A 27 -2.84 0.33 12.51
C TYR A 27 -1.65 1.19 12.07
N LYS A 28 -1.38 2.25 12.84
CA LYS A 28 -0.27 3.17 12.62
C LYS A 28 0.79 2.96 13.70
N PRO A 29 1.83 2.16 13.40
CA PRO A 29 2.94 2.00 14.33
C PRO A 29 3.68 3.32 14.56
N GLY A 30 4.26 3.48 15.75
CA GLY A 30 5.30 4.49 15.98
C GLY A 30 6.62 4.13 15.28
N SER A 31 7.65 4.96 15.44
CA SER A 31 8.99 4.61 14.93
C SER A 31 9.60 3.47 15.74
N TYR A 32 10.51 2.70 15.13
CA TYR A 32 11.28 1.67 15.82
C TYR A 32 12.03 2.20 17.04
N GLN A 33 12.64 3.38 16.92
CA GLN A 33 13.32 4.05 18.03
C GLN A 33 12.37 4.38 19.19
N ALA A 34 11.18 4.91 18.88
CA ALA A 34 10.17 5.16 19.90
C ALA A 34 9.73 3.86 20.59
N LEU A 35 9.56 2.77 19.84
CA LEU A 35 9.20 1.48 20.40
C LEU A 35 10.30 0.93 21.33
N LEU A 36 11.57 1.00 20.93
CA LEU A 36 12.70 0.59 21.78
C LEU A 36 12.73 1.36 23.11
N GLN A 37 12.56 2.68 23.07
CA GLN A 37 12.55 3.51 24.27
C GLN A 37 11.38 3.16 25.20
N VAL A 38 10.19 2.95 24.64
CA VAL A 38 9.01 2.54 25.41
C VAL A 38 9.22 1.15 26.05
N VAL A 39 9.83 0.21 25.33
CA VAL A 39 10.10 -1.14 25.87
C VAL A 39 11.11 -1.12 27.02
N LYS A 40 12.10 -0.22 27.00
CA LYS A 40 13.03 -0.03 28.12
C LYS A 40 12.32 0.38 29.41
N GLY A 41 11.26 1.18 29.31
CA GLY A 41 10.41 1.61 30.44
C GLY A 41 9.18 0.72 30.72
N LEU A 42 9.07 -0.45 30.07
CA LEU A 42 7.85 -1.27 30.12
C LEU A 42 7.53 -1.79 31.53
N LYS A 43 8.55 -2.17 32.29
CA LYS A 43 8.41 -2.65 33.67
C LYS A 43 7.86 -1.54 34.59
N GLU A 44 8.48 -0.37 34.55
CA GLU A 44 8.05 0.79 35.36
C GLU A 44 6.61 1.18 35.03
N THR A 45 6.25 1.19 33.74
CA THR A 45 4.88 1.49 33.29
C THR A 45 3.88 0.45 33.80
N TYR A 46 4.24 -0.83 33.79
CA TYR A 46 3.42 -1.89 34.37
C TYR A 46 3.22 -1.71 35.88
N GLU A 47 4.30 -1.46 36.63
CA GLU A 47 4.24 -1.24 38.09
C GLU A 47 3.34 -0.05 38.44
N GLN A 48 3.48 1.08 37.73
CA GLN A 48 2.59 2.23 37.88
C GLN A 48 1.12 1.89 37.61
N ASN A 49 0.83 1.07 36.60
CA ASN A 49 -0.54 0.63 36.29
C ASN A 49 -1.10 -0.36 37.31
N VAL A 50 -0.25 -1.13 38.01
CA VAL A 50 -0.64 -1.94 39.18
C VAL A 50 -0.98 -1.03 40.37
N GLU A 51 -0.14 -0.03 40.67
CA GLU A 51 -0.37 0.93 41.76
C GLU A 51 -1.63 1.79 41.56
N LYS A 52 -1.89 2.29 40.35
CA LYS A 52 -3.10 3.07 40.04
C LYS A 52 -4.40 2.30 40.32
N LYS A 53 -4.37 0.95 40.25
CA LYS A 53 -5.51 0.12 40.66
C LYS A 53 -5.73 0.11 42.17
N GLN A 54 -4.67 0.25 42.97
CA GLN A 54 -4.76 0.36 44.43
C GLN A 54 -5.50 1.66 44.81
N GLN A 55 -5.18 2.78 44.17
CA GLN A 55 -5.75 4.10 44.50
C GLN A 55 -7.22 4.26 44.12
N LYS A 56 -7.69 3.63 43.03
CA LYS A 56 -9.11 3.70 42.64
C LYS A 56 -10.03 2.94 43.61
N LYS A 57 -9.53 1.89 44.27
CA LYS A 57 -10.30 1.12 45.27
C LYS A 57 -10.38 1.82 46.63
N SER A 58 -9.36 2.57 47.03
CA SER A 58 -9.34 3.26 48.34
C SER A 58 -10.22 4.52 48.41
N ARG A 59 -10.71 5.04 47.27
CA ARG A 59 -11.63 6.19 47.21
C ARG A 59 -13.12 5.83 47.19
N GLY A 60 -13.49 4.55 47.10
CA GLY A 60 -14.87 4.09 47.25
C GLY A 60 -15.18 3.75 48.70
N LEU A 61 -15.91 4.61 49.42
CA LEU A 61 -16.53 4.26 50.70
C LEU A 61 -17.49 3.07 50.49
N PHE A 62 -17.41 2.08 51.39
CA PHE A 62 -18.24 0.87 51.52
C PHE A 62 -17.94 -0.33 50.60
N SER A 63 -17.18 -1.29 51.13
CA SER A 63 -17.52 -2.72 50.97
C SER A 63 -17.24 -3.47 52.27
N PHE A 64 -18.21 -3.38 53.18
CA PHE A 64 -18.37 -4.32 54.30
C PHE A 64 -18.97 -5.63 53.76
N THR A 65 -18.17 -6.43 53.04
CA THR A 65 -18.50 -7.84 52.75
C THR A 65 -17.22 -8.69 52.75
N TYR A 66 -16.38 -8.49 53.77
CA TYR A 66 -15.42 -9.52 54.18
C TYR A 66 -16.11 -10.36 55.24
N PHE A 67 -16.75 -11.47 54.86
CA PHE A 67 -16.91 -12.69 55.66
C PHE A 67 -17.78 -13.65 54.82
N THR A 68 -17.30 -14.87 54.59
CA THR A 68 -17.98 -16.02 53.95
C THR A 68 -17.89 -16.20 52.41
N ASN A 69 -16.69 -16.14 51.81
CA ASN A 69 -16.37 -17.04 50.69
C ASN A 69 -14.85 -17.09 50.38
N PRO A 70 -14.16 -18.25 50.38
CA PRO A 70 -12.73 -18.32 50.06
C PRO A 70 -12.40 -18.30 48.56
N ALA A 71 -13.38 -18.12 47.67
CA ALA A 71 -13.21 -18.42 46.24
C ALA A 71 -13.01 -17.21 45.30
N ILE A 72 -12.84 -15.98 45.79
CA ILE A 72 -12.77 -14.79 44.90
C ILE A 72 -11.67 -13.82 45.37
N TYR A 73 -10.43 -14.06 44.96
CA TYR A 73 -9.35 -13.06 45.01
C TYR A 73 -8.55 -13.05 43.71
N PHE A 74 -9.20 -12.73 42.59
CA PHE A 74 -8.49 -12.20 41.41
C PHE A 74 -8.13 -10.72 41.63
N THR A 75 -7.32 -10.44 42.64
CA THR A 75 -6.83 -9.10 42.95
C THR A 75 -5.41 -9.17 43.48
N ASN A 76 -4.46 -9.63 42.65
CA ASN A 76 -3.05 -9.54 43.02
C ASN A 76 -2.63 -8.06 43.06
N THR A 77 -2.36 -7.60 44.28
CA THR A 77 -1.94 -6.23 44.64
C THR A 77 -0.43 -6.03 44.51
N VAL A 78 0.29 -7.07 44.10
CA VAL A 78 1.74 -7.12 43.85
C VAL A 78 1.93 -7.48 42.37
N PRO A 79 2.95 -6.92 41.68
CA PRO A 79 3.38 -7.38 40.37
C PRO A 79 3.43 -8.91 40.30
N ASP A 80 2.64 -9.49 39.39
CA ASP A 80 2.58 -10.95 39.21
C ASP A 80 3.87 -11.43 38.55
N GLN A 81 4.53 -12.42 39.17
CA GLN A 81 5.81 -12.96 38.70
C GLN A 81 5.75 -13.42 37.25
N LEU A 82 4.62 -14.03 36.85
CA LEU A 82 4.39 -14.44 35.46
C LEU A 82 4.36 -13.23 34.51
N ARG A 83 3.81 -12.08 34.94
CA ARG A 83 3.77 -10.85 34.14
C ARG A 83 5.14 -10.20 34.05
N LEU A 84 5.91 -10.23 35.13
CA LEU A 84 7.29 -9.75 35.13
C LEU A 84 8.17 -10.59 34.20
N GLU A 85 8.00 -11.91 34.16
CA GLU A 85 8.70 -12.80 33.22
C GLU A 85 8.31 -12.51 31.76
N GLN A 86 7.04 -12.22 31.50
CA GLN A 86 6.55 -11.81 30.18
C GLN A 86 7.16 -10.47 29.74
N ILE A 87 7.23 -9.49 30.65
CA ILE A 87 7.88 -8.19 30.40
C ILE A 87 9.38 -8.42 30.14
N ALA A 88 10.06 -9.20 30.98
CA ALA A 88 11.48 -9.51 30.83
C ALA A 88 11.78 -10.16 29.48
N CYS A 89 10.91 -11.04 28.99
CA CYS A 89 11.03 -11.62 27.65
C CYS A 89 11.00 -10.56 26.53
N ILE A 90 10.09 -9.59 26.61
CA ILE A 90 9.99 -8.49 25.62
C ILE A 90 11.20 -7.55 25.74
N THR A 91 11.61 -7.21 26.97
CA THR A 91 12.77 -6.34 27.21
C THR A 91 14.07 -7.00 26.75
N GLN A 92 14.27 -8.29 27.02
CA GLN A 92 15.41 -9.07 26.53
C GLN A 92 15.46 -9.09 24.99
N LEU A 93 14.30 -9.22 24.34
CA LEU A 93 14.21 -9.15 22.89
C LEU A 93 14.70 -7.78 22.39
N ALA A 94 14.18 -6.68 22.95
CA ALA A 94 14.61 -5.33 22.58
C ALA A 94 16.12 -5.10 22.78
N THR A 95 16.73 -5.68 23.81
CA THR A 95 18.20 -5.59 24.01
C THR A 95 19.00 -6.46 23.04
N THR A 96 18.40 -7.51 22.50
CA THR A 96 19.03 -8.40 21.52
C THR A 96 18.99 -7.83 20.11
N LEU A 97 17.97 -7.02 19.82
CA LEU A 97 17.80 -6.38 18.52
C LEU A 97 18.71 -5.15 18.40
N PRO A 98 19.25 -4.85 17.20
CA PRO A 98 20.20 -3.75 17.06
C PRO A 98 19.50 -2.38 17.18
N GLU A 99 20.18 -1.41 17.81
CA GLU A 99 19.64 -0.04 17.98
C GLU A 99 19.83 0.84 16.74
N THR A 100 20.88 0.63 15.93
CA THR A 100 21.21 1.46 14.75
C THR A 100 21.54 0.58 13.55
N LEU A 101 20.82 0.77 12.44
CA LEU A 101 20.92 -0.09 11.25
C LEU A 101 20.61 0.65 9.95
N GLU A 102 21.06 0.06 8.85
CA GLU A 102 20.59 0.34 7.49
C GLU A 102 19.05 0.17 7.40
N GLU A 103 18.38 1.12 6.75
CA GLU A 103 16.90 1.19 6.66
C GLU A 103 16.23 -0.14 6.29
N LYS A 104 16.84 -0.93 5.40
CA LYS A 104 16.29 -2.22 4.92
C LYS A 104 16.20 -3.30 6.01
N LYS A 105 17.04 -3.28 7.03
CA LYS A 105 17.00 -4.26 8.14
C LYS A 105 16.10 -3.80 9.28
N THR A 106 15.92 -2.49 9.43
CA THR A 106 15.11 -1.86 10.48
C THR A 106 13.65 -2.34 10.43
N ALA A 107 13.06 -2.50 9.24
CA ALA A 107 11.67 -2.97 9.11
C ALA A 107 11.46 -4.38 9.70
N ASN A 108 12.40 -5.30 9.48
CA ASN A 108 12.31 -6.66 9.99
C ASN A 108 12.42 -6.70 11.51
N TYR A 109 13.39 -6.00 12.09
CA TYR A 109 13.54 -5.94 13.55
C TYR A 109 12.39 -5.21 14.23
N PHE A 110 11.86 -4.19 13.57
CA PHE A 110 10.65 -3.52 14.04
C PHE A 110 9.46 -4.47 14.09
N GLY A 111 9.23 -5.24 13.02
CA GLY A 111 8.18 -6.26 12.97
C GLY A 111 8.35 -7.34 14.04
N ILE A 112 9.57 -7.79 14.31
CA ILE A 112 9.89 -8.76 15.38
C ILE A 112 9.50 -8.21 16.75
N LEU A 113 9.97 -6.99 17.09
CA LEU A 113 9.70 -6.39 18.39
C LEU A 113 8.21 -6.11 18.58
N LEU A 114 7.58 -5.48 17.58
CA LEU A 114 6.15 -5.18 17.58
C LEU A 114 5.32 -6.47 17.66
N GLY A 115 5.73 -7.52 16.94
CA GLY A 115 5.10 -8.84 16.97
C GLY A 115 5.09 -9.49 18.34
N SER A 116 6.17 -9.32 19.13
CA SER A 116 6.21 -9.83 20.51
C SER A 116 5.20 -9.14 21.43
N ILE A 117 5.02 -7.83 21.26
CA ILE A 117 4.10 -7.00 22.05
C ILE A 117 2.65 -7.31 21.65
N ILE A 118 2.36 -7.33 20.34
CA ILE A 118 1.03 -7.68 19.79
C ILE A 118 0.62 -9.08 20.23
N TYR A 119 1.50 -10.08 20.07
CA TYR A 119 1.22 -11.45 20.49
C TYR A 119 0.84 -11.51 21.96
N ARG A 120 1.62 -10.86 22.84
CA ARG A 120 1.33 -10.87 24.27
C ARG A 120 0.03 -10.14 24.60
N TYR A 121 -0.24 -9.01 23.95
CA TYR A 121 -1.50 -8.26 24.11
C TYR A 121 -2.71 -9.15 23.75
N LEU A 122 -2.72 -9.73 22.55
CA LEU A 122 -3.83 -10.57 22.05
C LEU A 122 -4.03 -11.82 22.91
N ARG A 123 -2.93 -12.46 23.36
CA ARG A 123 -3.03 -13.61 24.27
C ARG A 123 -3.61 -13.26 25.63
N LEU A 124 -3.37 -12.04 26.14
CA LEU A 124 -4.05 -11.57 27.35
C LEU A 124 -5.53 -11.36 27.06
N GLU A 125 -5.86 -10.69 25.97
CA GLU A 125 -7.25 -10.46 25.56
C GLU A 125 -8.08 -11.76 25.47
N MET A 126 -7.59 -12.76 24.74
CA MET A 126 -8.23 -14.08 24.62
C MET A 126 -8.39 -14.76 25.98
N ALA A 127 -7.39 -14.66 26.84
CA ALA A 127 -7.42 -15.28 28.16
C ALA A 127 -8.48 -14.65 29.09
N TYR A 128 -8.92 -13.41 28.85
CA TYR A 128 -9.98 -12.77 29.66
C TYR A 128 -11.36 -12.80 28.99
N GLN A 129 -11.46 -12.99 27.67
CA GLN A 129 -12.76 -13.17 26.98
C GLN A 129 -13.52 -14.42 27.48
N GLY A 130 -12.80 -15.51 27.79
CA GLY A 130 -13.37 -16.75 28.31
C GLY A 130 -13.91 -16.69 29.75
N PHE A 131 -13.62 -15.62 30.51
CA PHE A 131 -14.04 -15.46 31.92
C PHE A 131 -15.08 -14.34 32.13
N SER A 132 -15.65 -13.80 31.05
CA SER A 132 -16.69 -12.75 31.09
C SER A 132 -17.93 -13.12 31.92
N ALA A 133 -18.18 -14.41 32.17
CA ALA A 133 -19.25 -14.89 33.05
C ALA A 133 -18.95 -14.73 34.57
N VAL A 134 -17.71 -14.41 34.98
CA VAL A 134 -17.28 -14.37 36.40
C VAL A 134 -16.78 -12.97 36.83
N GLY A 135 -17.08 -11.93 36.04
CA GLY A 135 -16.74 -10.54 36.40
C GLY A 135 -15.26 -10.16 36.21
N SER A 136 -14.47 -10.97 35.51
CA SER A 136 -13.10 -10.59 35.13
C SER A 136 -13.11 -9.82 33.81
N ASP A 137 -13.33 -8.51 33.91
CA ASP A 137 -13.17 -7.63 32.76
C ASP A 137 -11.68 -7.61 32.33
N SER A 138 -11.42 -7.76 31.03
CA SER A 138 -10.07 -7.67 30.46
C SER A 138 -9.40 -6.31 30.73
N GLU A 139 -10.21 -5.26 30.97
CA GLU A 139 -9.80 -3.94 31.45
C GLU A 139 -9.08 -3.99 32.81
N ASN A 140 -9.29 -5.05 33.60
CA ASN A 140 -8.65 -5.27 34.88
C ASN A 140 -7.29 -6.00 34.80
N CYS A 141 -6.73 -6.25 33.60
CA CYS A 141 -5.36 -6.75 33.46
C CYS A 141 -4.35 -5.59 33.30
N ALA A 142 -3.46 -5.39 34.28
CA ALA A 142 -2.52 -4.26 34.27
C ALA A 142 -1.53 -4.37 33.10
N LEU A 143 -1.05 -5.59 32.80
CA LEU A 143 -0.16 -5.82 31.66
C LEU A 143 -0.88 -5.58 30.32
N LYS A 144 -2.16 -6.01 30.18
CA LYS A 144 -2.94 -5.72 28.95
C LYS A 144 -3.02 -4.22 28.72
N LYS A 145 -3.35 -3.44 29.77
CA LYS A 145 -3.43 -1.97 29.71
C LYS A 145 -2.09 -1.34 29.33
N THR A 146 -1.00 -1.76 29.97
CA THR A 146 0.34 -1.29 29.63
C THR A 146 0.69 -1.58 28.17
N LEU A 147 0.43 -2.78 27.67
CA LEU A 147 0.72 -3.13 26.27
C LEU A 147 -0.18 -2.36 25.29
N ALA A 148 -1.45 -2.12 25.64
CA ALA A 148 -2.34 -1.26 24.84
C ALA A 148 -1.83 0.18 24.75
N GLU A 149 -1.30 0.73 25.85
CA GLU A 149 -0.67 2.06 25.89
C GLU A 149 0.59 2.10 25.01
N VAL A 150 1.45 1.07 25.08
CA VAL A 150 2.64 0.94 24.21
C VAL A 150 2.26 0.89 22.73
N LEU A 151 1.23 0.11 22.41
CA LEU A 151 0.69 -0.01 21.06
C LEU A 151 -0.12 1.23 20.63
N LYS A 152 -0.39 2.17 21.54
CA LYS A 152 -1.24 3.35 21.33
C LYS A 152 -2.62 2.98 20.78
N LEU A 153 -3.22 1.91 21.31
CA LEU A 153 -4.53 1.45 20.87
C LEU A 153 -5.61 2.41 21.35
N ASN A 154 -6.47 2.83 20.42
CA ASN A 154 -7.66 3.63 20.68
C ASN A 154 -8.66 3.43 19.52
N THR A 155 -9.79 4.14 19.55
CA THR A 155 -10.85 4.05 18.52
C THR A 155 -10.37 4.32 17.10
N ASP A 156 -9.31 5.10 16.94
CA ASP A 156 -8.77 5.51 15.64
C ASP A 156 -7.48 4.75 15.26
N ASN A 157 -6.96 3.89 16.15
CA ASN A 157 -5.72 3.16 15.96
C ASN A 157 -5.82 1.72 16.50
N ALA A 158 -6.75 0.94 15.95
CA ALA A 158 -6.93 -0.47 16.28
C ALA A 158 -5.97 -1.35 15.47
N LEU A 159 -5.65 -2.55 15.99
CA LEU A 159 -4.86 -3.54 15.26
C LEU A 159 -5.66 -4.10 14.08
N ASP A 160 -5.09 -4.09 12.87
CA ASP A 160 -5.63 -4.81 11.71
C ASP A 160 -4.98 -6.17 11.52
N ALA A 161 -5.72 -7.10 10.89
CA ALA A 161 -5.31 -8.48 10.69
C ALA A 161 -3.97 -8.59 9.93
N LEU A 162 -3.71 -7.70 8.97
CA LEU A 162 -2.45 -7.72 8.21
C LEU A 162 -1.27 -7.34 9.09
N THR A 163 -1.38 -6.28 9.91
CA THR A 163 -0.33 -5.94 10.87
C THR A 163 -0.05 -7.07 11.86
N VAL A 164 -1.10 -7.68 12.42
CA VAL A 164 -0.95 -8.82 13.35
C VAL A 164 -0.24 -9.98 12.66
N PHE A 165 -0.72 -10.37 11.48
CA PHE A 165 -0.14 -11.46 10.70
C PHE A 165 1.33 -11.23 10.39
N GLU A 166 1.70 -10.07 9.82
CA GLU A 166 3.08 -9.76 9.44
C GLU A 166 4.02 -9.72 10.65
N CYS A 167 3.63 -9.01 11.71
CA CYS A 167 4.50 -8.82 12.88
C CYS A 167 4.65 -10.12 13.68
N CYS A 168 3.56 -10.85 13.93
CA CYS A 168 3.64 -12.12 14.66
C CYS A 168 4.37 -13.20 13.84
N SER A 169 4.23 -13.22 12.50
CA SER A 169 5.00 -14.10 11.62
C SER A 169 6.49 -13.77 11.62
N ALA A 170 6.86 -12.49 11.61
CA ALA A 170 8.24 -12.04 11.74
C ALA A 170 8.84 -12.49 13.08
N TYR A 171 8.10 -12.30 14.18
CA TYR A 171 8.50 -12.76 15.51
C TYR A 171 8.67 -14.29 15.58
N GLN A 172 7.71 -15.05 15.04
CA GLN A 172 7.82 -16.50 15.01
C GLN A 172 9.04 -16.97 14.20
N THR A 173 9.26 -16.36 13.03
CA THR A 173 10.40 -16.68 12.15
C THR A 173 11.72 -16.43 12.86
N PHE A 174 11.84 -15.30 13.57
CA PHE A 174 13.01 -14.98 14.39
C PHE A 174 13.26 -16.03 15.47
N LEU A 175 12.22 -16.40 16.23
CA LEU A 175 12.36 -17.39 17.32
C LEU A 175 12.72 -18.80 16.84
N LYS A 176 12.34 -19.16 15.61
CA LYS A 176 12.64 -20.47 15.00
C LYS A 176 14.09 -20.58 14.47
N GLN A 177 14.87 -19.51 14.50
CA GLN A 177 16.30 -19.56 14.18
C GLN A 177 17.05 -20.38 15.24
N ASP A 178 18.17 -21.00 14.85
CA ASP A 178 18.94 -21.92 15.71
C ASP A 178 19.23 -21.30 17.08
N LYS A 179 18.78 -21.98 18.14
CA LYS A 179 18.99 -21.65 19.56
C LYS A 179 18.44 -20.29 20.04
N ILE A 180 17.74 -19.51 19.21
CA ILE A 180 17.24 -18.18 19.63
C ILE A 180 16.20 -18.33 20.74
N ALA A 181 15.17 -19.16 20.55
CA ALA A 181 14.12 -19.37 21.55
C ALA A 181 14.66 -19.88 22.90
N ASP A 182 15.73 -20.69 22.88
CA ASP A 182 16.33 -21.26 24.09
C ASP A 182 16.95 -20.21 25.03
N THR A 183 17.26 -19.02 24.49
CA THR A 183 17.79 -17.90 25.27
C THR A 183 16.72 -17.20 26.11
N PHE A 184 15.43 -17.42 25.82
CA PHE A 184 14.32 -16.78 26.52
C PHE A 184 13.68 -17.73 27.55
N ALA A 185 13.92 -17.50 28.83
CA ALA A 185 13.45 -18.35 29.92
C ALA A 185 11.91 -18.56 29.91
N TYR A 186 11.15 -17.49 29.63
CA TYR A 186 9.68 -17.55 29.54
C TYR A 186 9.19 -18.44 28.38
N ILE A 187 9.88 -18.42 27.23
CA ILE A 187 9.51 -19.25 26.08
C ILE A 187 9.82 -20.72 26.39
N LYS A 188 10.97 -20.98 27.02
CA LYS A 188 11.38 -22.32 27.43
C LYS A 188 10.44 -22.96 28.45
N SER A 189 9.81 -22.16 29.32
CA SER A 189 8.88 -22.66 30.33
C SER A 189 7.45 -22.89 29.80
N ASP A 190 7.02 -22.17 28.76
CA ASP A 190 5.70 -22.34 28.12
C ASP A 190 5.76 -23.34 26.95
N LYS A 191 5.47 -24.62 27.24
CA LYS A 191 5.48 -25.72 26.24
C LYS A 191 4.54 -25.49 25.05
N GLU A 192 3.54 -24.63 25.20
CA GLU A 192 2.55 -24.34 24.15
C GLU A 192 2.81 -23.00 23.46
N PHE A 193 3.92 -22.32 23.77
CA PHE A 193 4.21 -20.98 23.27
C PHE A 193 4.08 -20.89 21.74
N PHE A 194 4.72 -21.81 21.03
CA PHE A 194 4.69 -21.82 19.56
C PHE A 194 3.32 -22.17 18.99
N SER A 195 2.54 -23.06 19.62
CA SER A 195 1.19 -23.37 19.15
C SER A 195 0.25 -22.18 19.35
N LYS A 196 0.34 -21.50 20.50
CA LYS A 196 -0.41 -20.27 20.80
C LYS A 196 -0.05 -19.13 19.84
N LEU A 197 1.23 -18.94 19.52
CA LEU A 197 1.66 -17.95 18.54
C LEU A 197 1.18 -18.30 17.13
N SER A 198 1.24 -19.57 16.75
CA SER A 198 0.76 -20.02 15.44
C SER A 198 -0.75 -19.86 15.29
N HIS A 199 -1.50 -20.05 16.38
CA HIS A 199 -2.94 -19.85 16.41
C HIS A 199 -3.32 -18.39 16.15
N VAL A 200 -2.66 -17.42 16.80
CA VAL A 200 -2.87 -15.98 16.54
C VAL A 200 -2.59 -15.62 15.07
N ILE A 201 -1.52 -16.19 14.50
CA ILE A 201 -1.18 -15.97 13.09
C ILE A 201 -2.27 -16.53 12.17
N ALA A 202 -2.71 -17.77 12.43
CA ALA A 202 -3.71 -18.44 11.62
C ALA A 202 -5.08 -17.75 11.65
N GLU A 203 -5.51 -17.23 12.80
CA GLU A 203 -6.78 -16.50 12.92
C GLU A 203 -6.82 -15.22 12.07
N CYS A 204 -5.66 -14.57 11.87
CA CYS A 204 -5.57 -13.34 11.08
C CYS A 204 -5.28 -13.59 9.60
N GLN A 205 -4.98 -14.83 9.19
CA GLN A 205 -4.46 -15.11 7.85
C GLN A 205 -5.45 -14.71 6.75
N THR A 206 -6.69 -15.20 6.78
CA THR A 206 -7.67 -14.92 5.72
C THR A 206 -7.96 -13.43 5.56
N ASP A 207 -8.13 -12.72 6.66
CA ASP A 207 -8.38 -11.27 6.66
C ASP A 207 -7.14 -10.49 6.22
N SER A 208 -5.93 -10.95 6.57
CA SER A 208 -4.68 -10.35 6.11
C SER A 208 -4.49 -10.46 4.60
N GLU A 209 -4.78 -11.63 4.01
CA GLU A 209 -4.72 -11.87 2.57
C GLU A 209 -5.70 -10.97 1.82
N MET A 210 -6.88 -10.75 2.40
CA MET A 210 -7.90 -9.86 1.86
C MET A 210 -7.40 -8.41 1.80
N ILE A 211 -6.80 -7.90 2.88
CA ILE A 211 -6.21 -6.55 2.93
C ILE A 211 -5.04 -6.46 1.95
N LEU A 212 -4.14 -7.44 1.95
CA LEU A 212 -2.96 -7.47 1.08
C LEU A 212 -3.35 -7.41 -0.39
N ARG A 213 -4.38 -8.15 -0.80
CA ARG A 213 -4.89 -8.12 -2.18
C ARG A 213 -5.38 -6.72 -2.60
N ARG A 214 -5.93 -5.91 -1.68
CA ARG A 214 -6.32 -4.51 -1.98
C ARG A 214 -5.11 -3.60 -2.13
N ILE A 215 -4.08 -3.81 -1.32
CA ILE A 215 -2.81 -3.10 -1.45
C ILE A 215 -2.13 -3.45 -2.78
N GLU A 216 -2.22 -4.71 -3.24
CA GLU A 216 -1.68 -5.14 -4.54
C GLU A 216 -2.33 -4.45 -5.74
N TYR A 217 -3.62 -4.06 -5.65
CA TYR A 217 -4.25 -3.21 -6.67
C TYR A 217 -3.59 -1.83 -6.76
N LEU A 218 -3.25 -1.23 -5.63
CA LEU A 218 -2.53 0.06 -5.58
C LEU A 218 -1.09 -0.06 -6.07
N HIS A 219 -0.41 -1.18 -5.76
CA HIS A 219 0.94 -1.44 -6.25
C HIS A 219 1.02 -1.48 -7.77
N VAL A 220 -0.02 -1.91 -8.48
CA VAL A 220 -0.02 -1.84 -9.96
C VAL A 220 0.03 -0.40 -10.45
N ILE A 221 -0.75 0.50 -9.86
CA ILE A 221 -0.73 1.93 -10.23
C ILE A 221 0.66 2.52 -9.96
N GLN A 222 1.25 2.22 -8.80
CA GLN A 222 2.60 2.67 -8.44
C GLN A 222 3.66 2.11 -9.39
N ASN A 223 3.59 0.83 -9.74
CA ASN A 223 4.54 0.21 -10.63
C ASN A 223 4.41 0.73 -12.08
N VAL A 224 3.21 1.07 -12.54
CA VAL A 224 3.02 1.79 -13.82
C VAL A 224 3.72 3.15 -13.79
N ASP A 225 3.55 3.95 -12.73
CA ASP A 225 4.26 5.23 -12.60
C ASP A 225 5.78 5.07 -12.54
N GLU A 226 6.28 4.05 -11.83
CA GLU A 226 7.71 3.73 -11.78
C GLU A 226 8.26 3.43 -13.19
N VAL A 227 7.57 2.57 -13.96
CA VAL A 227 7.97 2.24 -15.33
C VAL A 227 7.94 3.48 -16.22
N LEU A 228 6.87 4.28 -16.17
CA LEU A 228 6.77 5.55 -16.92
C LEU A 228 7.89 6.53 -16.56
N THR A 229 8.26 6.61 -15.28
CA THR A 229 9.35 7.45 -14.80
C THR A 229 10.70 6.96 -15.33
N ARG A 230 10.94 5.64 -15.35
CA ARG A 230 12.16 5.05 -15.92
C ARG A 230 12.29 5.28 -17.42
N LEU A 231 11.18 5.37 -18.15
CA LEU A 231 11.17 5.60 -19.60
C LEU A 231 11.38 7.08 -19.97
N ASP A 232 11.04 8.03 -19.11
CA ASP A 232 11.02 9.46 -19.43
C ASP A 232 12.39 10.00 -19.88
N GLY A 233 13.41 9.83 -19.04
CA GLY A 233 14.78 10.31 -19.31
C GLY A 233 15.37 9.73 -20.60
N PRO A 234 15.43 8.38 -20.74
CA PRO A 234 15.92 7.74 -21.96
C PRO A 234 15.19 8.20 -23.21
N THR A 235 13.86 8.39 -23.16
CA THR A 235 13.07 8.85 -24.32
C THR A 235 13.41 10.28 -24.71
N ARG A 236 13.54 11.18 -23.73
CA ARG A 236 13.94 12.58 -23.99
C ARG A 236 15.33 12.69 -24.61
N LEU A 237 16.26 11.80 -24.24
CA LEU A 237 17.59 11.73 -24.85
C LEU A 237 17.57 11.35 -26.34
N LEU A 238 16.46 10.80 -26.84
CA LEU A 238 16.29 10.50 -28.27
C LEU A 238 15.85 11.72 -29.09
N PHE A 239 15.36 12.80 -28.45
CA PHE A 239 14.85 13.95 -29.21
C PHE A 239 15.95 14.70 -29.97
N PRO A 240 17.11 15.06 -29.38
CA PRO A 240 18.17 15.74 -30.12
C PRO A 240 18.68 14.96 -31.36
N PRO A 241 19.00 13.64 -31.29
CA PRO A 241 19.41 12.91 -32.49
C PRO A 241 18.28 12.77 -33.51
N LEU A 242 17.02 12.61 -33.08
CA LEU A 242 15.86 12.60 -33.97
C LEU A 242 15.73 13.93 -34.74
N ILE A 243 15.84 15.07 -34.05
CA ILE A 243 15.76 16.40 -34.64
C ILE A 243 16.91 16.62 -35.63
N LYS A 244 18.13 16.17 -35.32
CA LYS A 244 19.27 16.26 -36.24
C LYS A 244 19.01 15.53 -37.56
N GLU A 245 18.43 14.34 -37.49
CA GLU A 245 18.10 13.53 -38.67
C GLU A 245 16.93 14.13 -39.46
N LEU A 246 15.93 14.69 -38.78
CA LEU A 246 14.84 15.44 -39.41
C LEU A 246 15.35 16.70 -40.14
N LYS A 247 16.32 17.43 -39.55
CA LYS A 247 16.97 18.57 -40.22
C LYS A 247 17.65 18.16 -41.52
N ALA A 248 18.35 17.02 -41.52
CA ALA A 248 18.97 16.49 -42.73
C ALA A 248 17.93 16.09 -43.78
N ALA A 249 16.84 15.44 -43.38
CA ALA A 249 15.74 15.05 -44.27
C ALA A 249 14.96 16.26 -44.83
N MET A 250 14.94 17.39 -44.11
CA MET A 250 14.25 18.63 -44.49
C MET A 250 15.21 19.71 -45.04
N ALA A 251 16.41 19.34 -45.49
CA ALA A 251 17.39 20.31 -46.00
C ALA A 251 16.79 21.22 -47.09
N GLU A 252 16.02 20.63 -48.01
CA GLU A 252 15.39 21.32 -49.16
C GLU A 252 13.86 21.46 -49.04
N LYS A 253 13.26 20.97 -47.94
CA LYS A 253 11.79 20.97 -47.74
C LYS A 253 11.39 21.93 -46.61
N GLN A 254 10.27 22.63 -46.79
CA GLN A 254 9.73 23.51 -45.74
C GLN A 254 8.83 22.77 -44.73
N GLU A 255 8.24 21.65 -45.14
CA GLU A 255 7.31 20.88 -44.32
C GLU A 255 7.39 19.39 -44.69
N LEU A 256 7.13 18.52 -43.73
CA LEU A 256 6.87 17.11 -43.95
C LEU A 256 5.40 16.79 -43.63
N SER A 257 4.74 16.13 -44.59
CA SER A 257 3.42 15.56 -44.42
C SER A 257 3.44 14.29 -43.56
N ALA A 258 2.27 13.86 -43.10
CA ALA A 258 2.13 12.64 -42.28
C ALA A 258 2.72 11.39 -42.95
N ALA A 259 2.55 11.24 -44.27
CA ALA A 259 3.08 10.10 -45.02
C ALA A 259 4.63 10.12 -45.07
N GLU A 260 5.23 11.29 -45.25
CA GLU A 260 6.69 11.45 -45.27
C GLU A 260 7.29 11.24 -43.88
N ILE A 261 6.62 11.72 -42.83
CA ILE A 261 7.01 11.46 -41.44
C ILE A 261 6.95 9.96 -41.15
N GLN A 262 5.91 9.26 -41.62
CA GLN A 262 5.79 7.82 -41.46
C GLN A 262 6.92 7.07 -42.19
N GLU A 263 7.29 7.49 -43.40
CA GLU A 263 8.41 6.88 -44.13
C GLU A 263 9.76 7.14 -43.44
N PHE A 264 9.99 8.38 -42.99
CA PHE A 264 11.15 8.73 -42.18
C PHE A 264 11.21 7.87 -40.91
N TRP A 265 10.08 7.74 -40.22
CA TRP A 265 9.96 6.97 -38.99
C TRP A 265 10.31 5.50 -39.20
N LYS A 266 9.79 4.87 -40.27
CA LYS A 266 10.13 3.47 -40.63
C LYS A 266 11.64 3.26 -40.78
N LYS A 267 12.38 4.24 -41.31
CA LYS A 267 13.84 4.18 -41.46
C LYS A 267 14.56 4.44 -40.13
N TYR A 268 14.06 5.39 -39.34
CA TYR A 268 14.68 5.79 -38.08
C TYR A 268 14.49 4.73 -36.97
N ALA A 269 13.31 4.11 -36.90
CA ALA A 269 12.96 3.13 -35.87
C ALA A 269 13.90 1.92 -35.81
N VAL A 270 14.54 1.55 -36.93
CA VAL A 270 15.53 0.44 -36.99
C VAL A 270 16.77 0.73 -36.13
N LYS A 271 17.05 2.00 -35.83
CA LYS A 271 18.18 2.42 -34.99
C LYS A 271 17.86 2.38 -33.49
N LEU A 272 16.60 2.14 -33.12
CA LEU A 272 16.10 2.25 -31.75
C LEU A 272 15.84 0.87 -31.16
N LYS A 273 15.80 0.77 -29.83
CA LYS A 273 15.27 -0.43 -29.19
C LYS A 273 13.77 -0.55 -29.47
N PRO A 274 13.19 -1.76 -29.51
CA PRO A 274 11.77 -1.96 -29.79
C PRO A 274 10.84 -1.10 -28.91
N GLN A 275 11.12 -1.01 -27.61
CA GLN A 275 10.35 -0.18 -26.67
C GLN A 275 10.44 1.33 -26.96
N GLU A 276 11.63 1.80 -27.36
CA GLU A 276 11.90 3.20 -27.67
C GLU A 276 11.19 3.59 -28.97
N ALA A 277 11.19 2.69 -29.96
CA ALA A 277 10.47 2.88 -31.21
C ALA A 277 8.96 3.01 -30.97
N VAL A 278 8.33 2.04 -30.30
CA VAL A 278 6.87 2.07 -30.07
C VAL A 278 6.45 3.34 -29.31
N LEU A 279 7.21 3.74 -28.28
CA LEU A 279 6.91 4.93 -27.51
C LEU A 279 7.08 6.22 -28.33
N LEU A 280 8.19 6.36 -29.06
CA LEU A 280 8.41 7.52 -29.92
C LEU A 280 7.33 7.64 -30.99
N GLU A 281 6.95 6.54 -31.64
CA GLU A 281 5.89 6.50 -32.63
C GLU A 281 4.57 7.08 -32.09
N LYS A 282 4.23 6.79 -30.83
CA LYS A 282 3.02 7.32 -30.19
C LYS A 282 3.06 8.80 -29.89
N ILE A 283 4.23 9.37 -29.68
CA ILE A 283 4.37 10.81 -29.46
C ILE A 283 4.72 11.58 -30.74
N MET A 284 5.02 10.89 -31.84
CA MET A 284 5.32 11.53 -33.12
C MET A 284 4.14 12.36 -33.62
N VAL A 285 4.46 13.50 -34.22
CA VAL A 285 3.51 14.48 -34.74
C VAL A 285 3.15 14.17 -36.19
N SER A 286 1.96 14.59 -36.62
CA SER A 286 1.44 14.32 -37.97
C SER A 286 1.96 15.29 -39.02
N THR A 287 2.51 16.44 -38.61
CA THR A 287 3.13 17.44 -39.48
C THR A 287 4.32 18.07 -38.77
N ILE A 288 5.38 18.39 -39.52
CA ILE A 288 6.60 19.03 -39.01
C ILE A 288 6.99 20.13 -39.97
N LYS A 289 7.09 21.37 -39.47
CA LYS A 289 7.59 22.50 -40.24
C LYS A 289 9.07 22.73 -39.96
N LYS A 290 9.82 23.19 -40.96
CA LYS A 290 11.27 23.44 -40.85
C LYS A 290 11.60 24.42 -39.72
N GLU A 291 10.76 25.44 -39.54
CA GLU A 291 10.88 26.42 -38.46
C GLU A 291 10.78 25.83 -37.04
N GLU A 292 10.18 24.64 -36.88
CA GLU A 292 10.08 23.95 -35.59
C GLU A 292 11.34 23.18 -35.23
N LEU A 293 12.24 22.96 -36.20
CA LEU A 293 13.51 22.24 -35.99
C LEU A 293 14.60 23.18 -35.49
N ASP A 294 14.53 24.46 -35.83
CA ASP A 294 15.52 25.46 -35.45
C ASP A 294 15.12 26.16 -34.16
N SER A 295 16.10 26.33 -33.28
CA SER A 295 15.90 27.15 -32.09
C SER A 295 16.39 28.56 -32.37
N LYS A 296 15.49 29.54 -32.26
CA LYS A 296 15.83 30.95 -32.45
C LYS A 296 16.44 31.58 -31.19
N ASP A 297 16.05 31.11 -30.00
CA ASP A 297 16.39 31.76 -28.71
C ASP A 297 16.67 30.79 -27.53
N SER A 298 16.52 29.47 -27.70
CA SER A 298 16.71 28.43 -26.65
C SER A 298 17.73 27.35 -27.02
N SER A 299 18.18 26.52 -26.09
CA SER A 299 18.94 25.30 -26.43
C SER A 299 18.04 24.16 -26.95
N ILE A 300 16.73 24.28 -26.75
CA ILE A 300 15.69 23.28 -27.05
C ILE A 300 14.88 23.78 -28.26
N SER A 301 14.62 22.93 -29.26
CA SER A 301 13.83 23.33 -30.43
C SER A 301 12.31 23.32 -30.14
N PRO A 302 11.49 24.08 -30.89
CA PRO A 302 10.03 24.02 -30.75
C PRO A 302 9.45 22.61 -30.91
N LEU A 303 10.00 21.80 -31.82
CA LEU A 303 9.60 20.41 -31.99
C LEU A 303 9.94 19.58 -30.74
N GLU A 304 11.10 19.80 -30.12
CA GLU A 304 11.49 19.11 -28.89
C GLU A 304 10.51 19.39 -27.75
N CYS A 305 10.10 20.65 -27.58
CA CYS A 305 9.05 21.02 -26.63
C CYS A 305 7.74 20.27 -26.92
N ARG A 306 7.30 20.26 -28.19
CA ARG A 306 6.04 19.61 -28.59
C ARG A 306 6.08 18.09 -28.40
N LEU A 307 7.22 17.45 -28.64
CA LEU A 307 7.43 16.02 -28.35
C LEU A 307 7.40 15.77 -26.83
N GLY A 308 8.00 16.67 -26.04
CA GLY A 308 7.92 16.66 -24.58
C GLY A 308 6.47 16.74 -24.06
N ASP A 309 5.65 17.63 -24.63
CA ASP A 309 4.24 17.77 -24.26
C ASP A 309 3.43 16.52 -24.62
N ARG A 310 3.69 15.92 -25.78
CA ARG A 310 3.06 14.66 -26.19
C ARG A 310 3.49 13.49 -25.32
N LEU A 311 4.76 13.43 -24.91
CA LEU A 311 5.25 12.43 -23.95
C LEU A 311 4.54 12.59 -22.59
N ASN A 312 4.40 13.82 -22.10
CA ASN A 312 3.67 14.10 -20.85
C ASN A 312 2.19 13.70 -20.98
N THR A 313 1.57 13.96 -22.14
CA THR A 313 0.18 13.56 -22.43
C THR A 313 0.05 12.04 -22.45
N TYR A 314 0.98 11.34 -23.09
CA TYR A 314 1.03 9.88 -23.11
C TYR A 314 1.11 9.32 -21.68
N LYS A 315 2.06 9.81 -20.88
CA LYS A 315 2.23 9.37 -19.48
C LYS A 315 0.99 9.67 -18.62
N LYS A 316 0.36 10.83 -18.82
CA LYS A 316 -0.91 11.20 -18.16
C LYS A 316 -1.98 10.14 -18.41
N TYR A 317 -2.24 9.79 -19.67
CA TYR A 317 -3.31 8.85 -20.01
C TYR A 317 -2.99 7.40 -19.68
N VAL A 318 -1.73 6.97 -19.75
CA VAL A 318 -1.34 5.64 -19.26
C VAL A 318 -1.60 5.51 -17.76
N LEU A 319 -1.12 6.47 -16.96
CA LEU A 319 -1.30 6.44 -15.50
C LEU A 319 -2.78 6.56 -15.13
N PHE A 320 -3.52 7.46 -15.78
CA PHE A 320 -4.97 7.56 -15.65
C PHE A 320 -5.68 6.23 -15.98
N GLY A 321 -5.30 5.58 -17.08
CA GLY A 321 -5.80 4.27 -17.46
C GLY A 321 -5.57 3.20 -16.39
N ALA A 322 -4.40 3.20 -15.74
CA ALA A 322 -4.13 2.29 -14.62
C ALA A 322 -5.08 2.54 -13.42
N TYR A 323 -5.33 3.81 -13.08
CA TYR A 323 -6.28 4.20 -12.04
C TYR A 323 -7.71 3.72 -12.37
N VAL A 324 -8.20 4.04 -13.57
CA VAL A 324 -9.57 3.70 -14.01
C VAL A 324 -9.76 2.18 -14.09
N THR A 325 -8.78 1.46 -14.64
CA THR A 325 -8.80 0.00 -14.73
C THR A 325 -8.91 -0.62 -13.33
N THR A 326 -8.15 -0.09 -12.38
CA THR A 326 -8.19 -0.55 -10.98
C THR A 326 -9.54 -0.22 -10.34
N LEU A 327 -10.05 1.00 -10.52
CA LEU A 327 -11.34 1.43 -9.99
C LEU A 327 -12.49 0.54 -10.48
N GLN A 328 -12.55 0.29 -11.79
CA GLN A 328 -13.54 -0.59 -12.39
C GLN A 328 -13.48 -1.99 -11.75
N LYS A 329 -12.27 -2.52 -11.58
CA LYS A 329 -12.09 -3.84 -10.98
C LYS A 329 -12.56 -3.92 -9.53
N VAL A 330 -12.29 -2.89 -8.74
CA VAL A 330 -12.69 -2.82 -7.32
C VAL A 330 -14.21 -2.67 -7.19
N ASN A 331 -14.85 -1.94 -8.11
CA ASN A 331 -16.30 -1.81 -8.12
C ASN A 331 -16.98 -3.15 -8.44
N GLU A 332 -16.44 -3.94 -9.37
CA GLU A 332 -16.93 -5.32 -9.63
C GLU A 332 -16.85 -6.20 -8.38
N LEU A 333 -15.75 -6.13 -7.63
CA LEU A 333 -15.58 -6.89 -6.39
C LEU A 333 -16.56 -6.46 -5.30
N SER A 334 -16.84 -5.16 -5.21
CA SER A 334 -17.72 -4.59 -4.19
C SER A 334 -19.17 -5.05 -4.31
N VAL A 335 -19.64 -5.32 -5.53
CA VAL A 335 -20.99 -5.84 -5.78
C VAL A 335 -21.11 -7.32 -5.35
N ALA A 336 -20.01 -8.07 -5.40
CA ALA A 336 -20.02 -9.52 -5.17
C ALA A 336 -19.76 -9.94 -3.70
N GLU A 337 -19.23 -9.07 -2.86
CA GLU A 337 -18.72 -9.46 -1.54
C GLU A 337 -19.68 -9.19 -0.37
N LEU A 338 -20.04 -10.25 0.37
CA LEU A 338 -20.85 -10.17 1.59
C LEU A 338 -20.03 -9.92 2.88
N ASN A 339 -18.70 -10.00 2.82
CA ASN A 339 -17.83 -9.86 3.99
C ASN A 339 -17.68 -8.36 4.40
N PRO A 340 -17.96 -7.97 5.66
CA PRO A 340 -17.87 -6.59 6.12
C PRO A 340 -16.48 -5.96 6.02
N LEU A 341 -15.42 -6.72 6.28
CA LEU A 341 -14.04 -6.26 6.12
C LEU A 341 -13.74 -5.98 4.64
N ALA A 342 -14.12 -6.90 3.77
CA ALA A 342 -13.92 -6.78 2.33
C ALA A 342 -14.60 -5.51 1.79
N LYS A 343 -15.86 -5.28 2.20
CA LYS A 343 -16.61 -4.07 1.89
C LYS A 343 -15.89 -2.82 2.39
N LYS A 344 -15.46 -2.78 3.65
CA LYS A 344 -14.70 -1.65 4.22
C LYS A 344 -13.42 -1.37 3.42
N MET A 345 -12.66 -2.41 3.07
CA MET A 345 -11.43 -2.26 2.30
C MET A 345 -11.71 -1.78 0.88
N ASN A 346 -12.74 -2.30 0.21
CA ASN A 346 -13.10 -1.84 -1.13
C ASN A 346 -13.58 -0.39 -1.10
N THR A 347 -14.41 0.01 -0.12
CA THR A 347 -14.82 1.41 0.04
C THR A 347 -13.61 2.33 0.21
N ALA A 348 -12.67 1.98 1.10
CA ALA A 348 -11.45 2.77 1.29
C ALA A 348 -10.60 2.84 0.01
N LEU A 349 -10.52 1.75 -0.76
CA LEU A 349 -9.79 1.68 -2.01
C LEU A 349 -10.44 2.53 -3.11
N THR A 350 -11.76 2.42 -3.28
CA THR A 350 -12.56 3.25 -4.18
C THR A 350 -12.40 4.73 -3.82
N GLU A 351 -12.57 5.11 -2.56
CA GLU A 351 -12.38 6.50 -2.11
C GLU A 351 -10.95 7.01 -2.36
N THR A 352 -9.95 6.17 -2.12
CA THR A 352 -8.54 6.50 -2.39
C THR A 352 -8.31 6.83 -3.86
N ILE A 353 -8.80 5.96 -4.76
CA ILE A 353 -8.65 6.13 -6.20
C ILE A 353 -9.46 7.34 -6.70
N SER A 354 -10.72 7.47 -6.27
CA SER A 354 -11.59 8.58 -6.67
C SER A 354 -11.02 9.94 -6.25
N LYS A 355 -10.46 10.03 -5.04
CA LYS A 355 -9.78 11.24 -4.56
C LYS A 355 -8.54 11.58 -5.42
N ALA A 356 -7.74 10.58 -5.79
CA ALA A 356 -6.57 10.77 -6.65
C ALA A 356 -6.96 11.27 -8.05
N LEU A 357 -8.06 10.73 -8.59
CA LEU A 357 -8.64 11.14 -9.87
C LEU A 357 -9.43 12.45 -9.80
N LYS A 358 -9.60 13.03 -8.60
CA LYS A 358 -10.44 14.20 -8.32
C LYS A 358 -11.90 14.05 -8.77
N ILE A 359 -12.42 12.83 -8.78
CA ILE A 359 -13.82 12.57 -9.14
C ILE A 359 -14.73 13.27 -8.10
N ASP A 360 -15.65 14.10 -8.57
CA ASP A 360 -16.59 14.83 -7.72
C ASP A 360 -17.76 13.93 -7.26
N ALA A 361 -18.65 14.47 -6.42
CA ALA A 361 -19.82 13.75 -5.93
C ALA A 361 -20.80 13.29 -7.02
N SER A 362 -20.66 13.77 -8.27
CA SER A 362 -21.46 13.27 -9.40
C SER A 362 -20.92 11.95 -9.96
N ASN A 363 -19.70 11.56 -9.60
CA ASN A 363 -19.03 10.30 -9.95
C ASN A 363 -18.95 10.03 -11.46
N ARG A 364 -18.88 11.07 -12.31
CA ARG A 364 -18.80 10.90 -13.77
C ARG A 364 -17.44 11.29 -14.32
N LEU A 365 -16.71 10.28 -14.79
CA LEU A 365 -15.61 10.48 -15.74
C LEU A 365 -16.20 10.60 -17.14
N GLU A 366 -15.65 11.51 -17.95
CA GLU A 366 -16.10 11.69 -19.33
C GLU A 366 -15.77 10.44 -20.16
N LYS A 367 -16.69 10.00 -21.02
CA LYS A 367 -16.49 8.79 -21.83
C LYS A 367 -15.23 8.88 -22.70
N GLN A 368 -14.95 10.06 -23.25
CA GLN A 368 -13.77 10.30 -24.07
C GLN A 368 -12.46 10.14 -23.28
N ASP A 369 -12.45 10.63 -22.05
CA ASP A 369 -11.33 10.50 -21.13
C ASP A 369 -11.07 9.02 -20.78
N LEU A 370 -12.13 8.27 -20.49
CA LEU A 370 -12.06 6.83 -20.27
C LEU A 370 -11.48 6.09 -21.49
N ARG A 371 -11.97 6.40 -22.69
CA ARG A 371 -11.44 5.86 -23.95
C ARG A 371 -9.95 6.11 -24.08
N TRP A 372 -9.50 7.35 -23.88
CA TRP A 372 -8.07 7.66 -23.92
C TRP A 372 -7.27 6.94 -22.83
N GLY A 373 -7.80 6.83 -21.61
CA GLY A 373 -7.17 6.06 -20.55
C GLY A 373 -6.92 4.60 -20.93
N PHE A 374 -7.95 3.91 -21.43
CA PHE A 374 -7.83 2.52 -21.84
C PHE A 374 -6.97 2.34 -23.08
N ASP A 375 -7.12 3.18 -24.10
CA ASP A 375 -6.32 3.10 -25.33
C ASP A 375 -4.81 3.26 -25.05
N TYR A 376 -4.44 4.27 -24.26
CA TYR A 376 -3.04 4.50 -23.93
C TYR A 376 -2.48 3.40 -23.01
N MET A 377 -3.26 2.93 -22.03
CA MET A 377 -2.85 1.82 -21.17
C MET A 377 -2.70 0.50 -21.94
N GLU A 378 -3.60 0.21 -22.88
CA GLU A 378 -3.53 -0.95 -23.76
C GLU A 378 -2.25 -0.93 -24.61
N HIS A 379 -1.95 0.21 -25.23
CA HIS A 379 -0.74 0.40 -26.01
C HIS A 379 0.54 0.29 -25.16
N PHE A 380 0.51 0.85 -23.96
CA PHE A 380 1.62 0.73 -23.01
C PHE A 380 1.90 -0.74 -22.67
N LEU A 381 0.87 -1.52 -22.33
CA LEU A 381 1.01 -2.94 -22.02
C LEU A 381 1.39 -3.80 -23.24
N LYS A 382 1.11 -3.35 -24.46
CA LYS A 382 1.56 -4.00 -25.71
C LYS A 382 2.99 -3.64 -26.11
N THR A 383 3.61 -2.66 -25.46
CA THR A 383 4.97 -2.25 -25.78
C THR A 383 5.95 -3.38 -25.41
N PRO A 384 6.84 -3.82 -26.33
CA PRO A 384 7.74 -4.95 -26.06
C PRO A 384 8.59 -4.72 -24.80
N GLY A 385 8.64 -5.71 -23.92
CA GLY A 385 9.42 -5.64 -22.68
C GLY A 385 8.71 -4.94 -21.51
N ILE A 386 7.54 -4.32 -21.71
CA ILE A 386 6.80 -3.65 -20.63
C ILE A 386 5.99 -4.65 -19.80
N GLU A 387 5.36 -5.64 -20.44
CA GLU A 387 4.54 -6.63 -19.74
C GLU A 387 5.32 -7.36 -18.64
N GLU A 388 6.60 -7.67 -18.88
CA GLU A 388 7.50 -8.32 -17.92
C GLU A 388 7.92 -7.41 -16.76
N GLN A 389 7.79 -6.09 -16.92
CA GLN A 389 8.11 -5.11 -15.89
C GLN A 389 6.92 -4.80 -14.99
N ILE A 390 5.70 -5.18 -15.38
CA ILE A 390 4.47 -4.88 -14.66
C ILE A 390 4.17 -5.95 -13.60
N THR A 391 4.18 -5.54 -12.34
CA THR A 391 3.87 -6.41 -11.20
C THR A 391 2.36 -6.46 -10.94
N ALA A 392 1.63 -7.28 -11.68
CA ALA A 392 0.16 -7.38 -11.62
C ALA A 392 -0.38 -8.47 -10.68
N LYS A 393 0.15 -8.59 -9.45
CA LYS A 393 -0.21 -9.68 -8.51
C LYS A 393 -1.71 -9.78 -8.23
N ALA A 394 -2.41 -8.66 -8.03
CA ALA A 394 -3.85 -8.67 -7.78
C ALA A 394 -4.69 -9.24 -8.94
N TRP A 395 -4.14 -9.19 -10.17
CA TRP A 395 -4.71 -9.79 -11.39
C TRP A 395 -4.12 -11.18 -11.71
N GLY A 396 -3.19 -11.67 -10.90
CA GLY A 396 -2.40 -12.87 -11.14
C GLY A 396 -1.19 -12.62 -12.04
N ARG A 397 -1.39 -12.04 -13.23
CA ARG A 397 -0.34 -11.78 -14.22
C ARG A 397 -0.63 -10.55 -15.09
N ALA A 398 0.40 -10.00 -15.73
CA ALA A 398 0.30 -8.79 -16.56
C ALA A 398 -0.51 -9.01 -17.86
N ASP A 399 -0.47 -10.22 -18.46
CA ASP A 399 -1.30 -10.58 -19.61
C ASP A 399 -2.80 -10.53 -19.29
N ILE A 400 -3.18 -10.91 -18.07
CA ILE A 400 -4.56 -10.86 -17.59
C ILE A 400 -5.00 -9.40 -17.40
N LEU A 401 -4.15 -8.56 -16.80
CA LEU A 401 -4.40 -7.11 -16.72
C LEU A 401 -4.61 -6.50 -18.11
N LYS A 402 -3.73 -6.84 -19.07
CA LYS A 402 -3.86 -6.39 -20.47
C LYS A 402 -5.18 -6.85 -21.09
N GLY A 403 -5.53 -8.12 -20.94
CA GLY A 403 -6.81 -8.66 -21.42
C GLY A 403 -8.01 -7.91 -20.82
N TYR A 404 -7.96 -7.60 -19.53
CA TYR A 404 -8.99 -6.82 -18.86
C TYR A 404 -9.10 -5.39 -19.41
N VAL A 405 -7.97 -4.69 -19.60
CA VAL A 405 -7.93 -3.35 -20.23
C VAL A 405 -8.58 -3.38 -21.63
N VAL A 406 -8.22 -4.36 -22.46
CA VAL A 406 -8.78 -4.53 -23.81
C VAL A 406 -10.29 -4.76 -23.76
N THR A 407 -10.77 -5.62 -22.87
CA THR A 407 -12.20 -5.90 -22.73
C THR A 407 -12.96 -4.68 -22.22
N SER A 408 -12.42 -3.95 -21.24
CA SER A 408 -13.02 -2.70 -20.75
C SER A 408 -13.08 -1.63 -21.83
N HIS A 409 -12.04 -1.53 -22.67
CA HIS A 409 -12.01 -0.61 -23.81
C HIS A 409 -13.15 -0.92 -24.78
N LYS A 410 -13.31 -2.19 -25.18
CA LYS A 410 -14.38 -2.61 -26.10
C LYS A 410 -15.77 -2.39 -25.52
N ALA A 411 -15.95 -2.69 -24.22
CA ALA A 411 -17.24 -2.50 -23.55
C ALA A 411 -17.68 -1.03 -23.57
N LEU A 412 -16.76 -0.06 -23.53
CA LEU A 412 -17.12 1.36 -23.68
C LEU A 412 -17.71 1.68 -25.06
N ASP A 413 -17.27 0.99 -26.11
CA ASP A 413 -17.74 1.22 -27.48
C ASP A 413 -19.07 0.53 -27.73
N GLU A 414 -19.32 -0.63 -27.13
CA GLU A 414 -20.60 -1.36 -27.25
C GLU A 414 -21.77 -0.63 -26.57
N VAL A 415 -21.52 0.17 -25.54
CA VAL A 415 -22.56 0.97 -24.85
C VAL A 415 -23.04 2.17 -25.69
N ASP A 416 -22.50 2.41 -26.90
CA ASP A 416 -23.07 3.40 -27.84
C ASP A 416 -24.40 2.96 -28.49
N GLU A 417 -24.80 1.68 -28.43
CA GLU A 417 -26.02 1.18 -29.09
C GLU A 417 -27.28 1.13 -28.20
N VAL A 418 -27.13 1.40 -26.89
CA VAL A 418 -28.26 1.45 -25.94
C VAL A 418 -28.10 2.73 -25.13
N ASP A 419 -29.14 3.57 -25.12
CA ASP A 419 -29.21 4.94 -24.56
C ASP A 419 -29.05 5.02 -23.01
N GLU A 420 -28.26 4.13 -22.42
CA GLU A 420 -27.83 4.16 -21.03
C GLU A 420 -26.31 4.21 -21.00
N GLY A 421 -25.77 5.44 -21.07
CA GLY A 421 -24.34 5.69 -21.00
C GLY A 421 -23.69 4.88 -19.88
N MET A 422 -22.52 4.31 -20.17
CA MET A 422 -21.67 3.63 -19.19
C MET A 422 -21.19 4.67 -18.17
N VAL A 423 -22.06 4.96 -17.20
CA VAL A 423 -21.67 5.62 -15.98
C VAL A 423 -20.92 4.55 -15.23
N LEU A 424 -19.59 4.68 -15.12
CA LEU A 424 -18.90 4.12 -13.97
C LEU A 424 -19.59 4.72 -12.75
N LYS A 425 -20.64 4.06 -12.25
CA LYS A 425 -21.26 4.40 -10.98
C LYS A 425 -20.23 3.98 -9.95
N VAL A 426 -19.35 4.92 -9.61
CA VAL A 426 -18.39 4.80 -8.52
C VAL A 426 -19.13 4.83 -7.20
#